data_AF-A0AAV4M035-F1
#
_entry.id   AF-A0AAV4M035-F1
#
_cell.length_a   1.000
_cell.length_b   1.000
_cell.length_c   1.000
_cell.angle_alpha   90.00
_cell.angle_beta   90.00
_cell.angle_gamma   90.00
#
_symmetry.space_group_name_H-M   'P 1'
#
loop_
_entity.id
_entity.type
_entity.pdbx_description
1 polymer ?
#
loop_
_entity_poly.entity_id
_entity_poly.type
_entity_poly.pdbx_seq_one_letter_code
_entity_poly.pdbx_strand_id
1 'polypeptide(L)'
;MLSLRNRCCSLTVTVTVLIFVRTVFNVEVCDFDAENSIGDNAAHVCLITWDDVSPRYVHCPRYVGDTEYVWHPKLDTRSKRDVMAYAGDLNGAYQVRISDGGSLKSSLPPIFFEDGEAVTRMKFHASTYSHLVMTEERLLFICGPSDMELSERLLSYLTTHAFQQHDETIPWTADSPIVNELKQDKKGLGLLYITRGMMRFPLRGCGTRPSHFFANRNDVSIDANTGTRSCTVDSMSTYPICFLCEGRLEPPDCMTSVLNERDKVVHVPSPRNCQTSIVGNSTIAISFSKTSFTPLSGYCRCVDPATGAVKAKIEFRSQREYVCDITSKLFRHRIHRIRGNWCSVVLYPGSSLTIKFPVDQSNFGVPADGSEGAGTKDEGPYPFSIDFSPTDLSFMKVGQWSTGIDSIEDVEYHKVLAGDALELDVSQISKGEVKLIYNSGRPLSLIGNINSFFFIWNFVPSPMLNLAAIHALVNVVFVMTED
;
A
#
# COMPACT_ATOMS: atom_id res chain seq x y z
N MET A 1 -2.25 -24.61 -64.09
CA MET A 1 -1.84 -23.22 -63.75
C MET A 1 -2.84 -22.48 -62.83
N LEU A 2 -3.54 -23.18 -61.90
CA LEU A 2 -4.55 -22.54 -61.02
C LEU A 2 -4.45 -22.93 -59.53
N SER A 3 -3.41 -23.66 -59.11
CA SER A 3 -3.27 -24.13 -57.72
C SER A 3 -2.27 -23.34 -56.86
N LEU A 4 -1.46 -22.47 -57.47
CA LEU A 4 -0.39 -21.74 -56.76
C LEU A 4 -0.78 -20.34 -56.26
N ARG A 5 -1.92 -19.78 -56.66
CA ARG A 5 -2.29 -18.39 -56.31
C ARG A 5 -2.98 -18.22 -54.95
N ASN A 6 -3.62 -19.27 -54.41
CA ASN A 6 -4.30 -19.21 -53.11
C ASN A 6 -3.40 -19.50 -51.90
N ARG A 7 -2.16 -19.96 -52.10
CA ARG A 7 -1.23 -20.20 -50.96
C ARG A 7 -0.49 -18.94 -50.51
N CYS A 8 -0.29 -17.94 -51.38
CA CYS A 8 0.40 -16.70 -51.00
C CYS A 8 -0.44 -15.79 -50.09
N CYS A 9 -1.74 -15.63 -50.34
CA CYS A 9 -2.60 -14.78 -49.50
C CYS A 9 -2.87 -15.37 -48.12
N SER A 10 -2.92 -16.71 -48.00
CA SER A 10 -3.10 -17.35 -46.69
C SER A 10 -1.87 -17.19 -45.81
N LEU A 11 -0.67 -17.24 -46.39
CA LEU A 11 0.59 -17.15 -45.64
C LEU A 11 0.85 -15.72 -45.13
N THR A 12 0.60 -14.71 -45.98
CA THR A 12 0.77 -13.30 -45.58
C THR A 12 -0.19 -12.90 -44.47
N VAL A 13 -1.47 -13.29 -44.54
CA VAL A 13 -2.44 -12.98 -43.47
C VAL A 13 -2.05 -13.63 -42.14
N THR A 14 -1.59 -14.89 -42.14
CA THR A 14 -1.11 -15.54 -40.90
C THR A 14 0.15 -14.90 -40.33
N VAL A 15 1.09 -14.45 -41.16
CA VAL A 15 2.32 -13.78 -40.71
C VAL A 15 2.00 -12.39 -40.16
N THR A 16 1.13 -11.62 -40.81
CA THR A 16 0.74 -10.29 -40.29
C THR A 16 -0.03 -10.41 -38.98
N VAL A 17 -0.92 -11.40 -38.83
CA VAL A 17 -1.62 -11.68 -37.57
C VAL A 17 -0.65 -12.15 -36.48
N LEU A 18 0.33 -13.00 -36.78
CA LEU A 18 1.36 -13.42 -35.82
C LEU A 18 2.29 -12.27 -35.39
N ILE A 19 2.61 -11.35 -36.30
CA ILE A 19 3.38 -10.14 -35.98
C ILE A 19 2.53 -9.19 -35.12
N PHE A 20 1.26 -8.98 -35.46
CA PHE A 20 0.33 -8.18 -34.65
C PHE A 20 0.10 -8.78 -33.26
N VAL A 21 -0.02 -10.10 -33.15
CA VAL A 21 -0.12 -10.82 -31.87
C VAL A 21 1.22 -10.84 -31.11
N ARG A 22 2.37 -10.61 -31.76
CA ARG A 22 3.63 -10.43 -31.03
C ARG A 22 3.83 -9.00 -30.54
N THR A 23 3.40 -8.00 -31.31
CA THR A 23 3.51 -6.59 -30.94
C THR A 23 2.46 -6.16 -29.92
N VAL A 24 1.28 -6.78 -29.88
CA VAL A 24 0.24 -6.47 -28.88
C VAL A 24 0.53 -7.06 -27.49
N PHE A 25 1.42 -8.06 -27.38
CA PHE A 25 1.62 -8.81 -26.12
C PHE A 25 2.95 -8.53 -25.40
N ASN A 26 3.87 -7.77 -25.99
CA ASN A 26 5.06 -7.28 -25.31
C ASN A 26 5.04 -5.74 -25.37
N VAL A 27 4.37 -5.12 -24.40
CA VAL A 27 4.36 -3.66 -24.29
C VAL A 27 5.54 -3.26 -23.42
N GLU A 28 6.53 -2.65 -24.06
CA GLU A 28 7.59 -1.93 -23.36
C GLU A 28 6.97 -0.72 -22.67
N VAL A 29 7.28 -0.53 -21.39
CA VAL A 29 6.65 0.50 -20.57
C VAL A 29 7.58 1.68 -20.35
N CYS A 30 8.87 1.38 -20.21
CA CYS A 30 9.89 2.39 -20.02
C CYS A 30 11.15 1.95 -20.76
N ASP A 31 11.65 2.84 -21.61
CA ASP A 31 12.95 2.72 -22.25
C ASP A 31 13.84 3.89 -21.82
N PHE A 32 14.87 3.60 -21.03
CA PHE A 32 15.81 4.62 -20.58
C PHE A 32 16.89 4.97 -21.63
N ASP A 33 16.88 4.31 -22.79
CA ASP A 33 17.81 4.54 -23.91
C ASP A 33 17.15 5.25 -25.12
N ALA A 34 15.84 5.48 -25.08
CA ALA A 34 15.08 6.09 -26.19
C ALA A 34 15.24 7.63 -26.30
N GLU A 35 14.38 8.32 -27.08
CA GLU A 35 14.45 9.77 -27.40
C GLU A 35 14.55 10.71 -26.18
N ASN A 36 14.28 10.21 -24.97
CA ASN A 36 14.47 10.88 -23.69
C ASN A 36 15.52 10.13 -22.84
N SER A 37 16.71 9.96 -23.41
CA SER A 37 17.75 9.13 -22.83
C SER A 37 18.22 9.70 -21.48
N ILE A 38 18.66 8.80 -20.61
CA ILE A 38 19.34 9.18 -19.35
C ILE A 38 20.74 9.78 -19.59
N GLY A 39 21.23 9.79 -20.84
CA GLY A 39 22.45 10.51 -21.21
C GLY A 39 22.25 12.02 -21.33
N ASP A 40 21.08 12.44 -21.80
CA ASP A 40 20.78 13.86 -22.06
C ASP A 40 20.12 14.57 -20.87
N ASN A 41 19.67 13.80 -19.88
CA ASN A 41 18.90 14.29 -18.73
C ASN A 41 19.52 13.85 -17.40
N ALA A 42 19.26 14.61 -16.33
CA ALA A 42 19.69 14.24 -14.99
C ALA A 42 18.92 13.02 -14.47
N ALA A 43 17.63 12.95 -14.78
CA ALA A 43 16.86 11.74 -14.55
C ALA A 43 15.70 11.58 -15.53
N HIS A 44 15.24 10.35 -15.70
CA HIS A 44 13.99 10.01 -16.39
C HIS A 44 13.14 9.18 -15.43
N VAL A 45 11.97 9.71 -15.05
CA VAL A 45 11.03 9.03 -14.14
C VAL A 45 10.03 8.21 -14.96
N CYS A 46 9.90 6.93 -14.64
CA CYS A 46 8.85 6.08 -15.18
C CYS A 46 8.00 5.49 -14.06
N LEU A 47 6.69 5.61 -14.22
CA LEU A 47 5.70 5.15 -13.26
C LEU A 47 4.91 3.96 -13.82
N ILE A 48 4.86 2.86 -13.08
CA ILE A 48 4.00 1.72 -13.41
C ILE A 48 3.17 1.28 -12.22
N THR A 49 1.93 0.85 -12.49
CA THR A 49 1.05 0.26 -11.47
C THR A 49 1.04 -1.26 -11.61
N TRP A 50 1.21 -1.98 -10.50
CA TRP A 50 1.32 -3.46 -10.53
C TRP A 50 0.04 -4.18 -11.04
N ASP A 51 -1.11 -3.52 -11.05
CA ASP A 51 -2.39 -4.16 -11.44
C ASP A 51 -2.49 -4.53 -12.93
N ASP A 52 -1.56 -4.12 -13.77
CA ASP A 52 -1.60 -4.42 -15.20
C ASP A 52 -1.25 -5.89 -15.48
N VAL A 53 -2.15 -6.60 -16.19
CA VAL A 53 -2.14 -8.07 -16.37
C VAL A 53 -1.17 -8.54 -17.46
N SER A 54 -0.54 -7.61 -18.16
CA SER A 54 0.38 -7.91 -19.26
C SER A 54 1.82 -8.08 -18.76
N PRO A 55 2.63 -8.99 -19.34
CA PRO A 55 4.06 -8.99 -19.09
C PRO A 55 4.65 -7.68 -19.62
N ARG A 56 5.34 -6.98 -18.74
CA ARG A 56 5.84 -5.63 -18.98
C ARG A 56 7.36 -5.66 -18.90
N TYR A 57 8.02 -4.92 -19.78
CA TYR A 57 9.47 -4.81 -19.85
C TYR A 57 9.90 -3.38 -19.57
N VAL A 58 11.00 -3.26 -18.85
CA VAL A 58 11.71 -2.00 -18.66
C VAL A 58 13.16 -2.20 -19.06
N HIS A 59 13.68 -1.28 -19.86
CA HIS A 59 15.04 -1.34 -20.37
C HIS A 59 15.97 -0.40 -19.60
N CYS A 60 17.10 -0.95 -19.15
CA CYS A 60 18.26 -0.18 -18.72
C CYS A 60 19.38 -0.38 -19.74
N PRO A 61 19.89 0.68 -20.38
CA PRO A 61 21.03 0.57 -21.27
C PRO A 61 22.22 0.01 -20.52
N ARG A 62 23.03 -0.83 -21.18
CA ARG A 62 24.27 -1.34 -20.56
C ARG A 62 25.35 -0.28 -20.51
N TYR A 63 25.37 0.63 -21.48
CA TYR A 63 26.34 1.71 -21.56
C TYR A 63 25.65 3.02 -21.92
N VAL A 64 26.02 4.10 -21.25
CA VAL A 64 25.67 5.47 -21.62
C VAL A 64 26.99 6.21 -21.82
N GLY A 65 27.33 6.47 -23.08
CA GLY A 65 28.70 6.82 -23.46
C GLY A 65 29.67 5.70 -23.06
N ASP A 66 30.71 6.05 -22.30
CA ASP A 66 31.73 5.10 -21.82
C ASP A 66 31.44 4.53 -20.42
N THR A 67 30.30 4.87 -19.82
CA THR A 67 29.94 4.45 -18.46
C THR A 67 29.02 3.22 -18.51
N GLU A 68 29.37 2.17 -17.77
CA GLU A 68 28.50 1.00 -17.60
C GLU A 68 27.35 1.31 -16.64
N TYR A 69 26.14 0.88 -17.01
CA TYR A 69 24.91 1.08 -16.25
C TYR A 69 24.32 -0.27 -15.82
N VAL A 70 23.76 -0.30 -14.61
CA VAL A 70 23.13 -1.48 -14.00
C VAL A 70 21.90 -1.09 -13.19
N TRP A 71 21.10 -2.10 -12.85
CA TRP A 71 19.99 -1.94 -11.91
C TRP A 71 20.47 -1.88 -10.46
N HIS A 72 19.93 -0.90 -9.72
CA HIS A 72 20.11 -0.74 -8.29
C HIS A 72 18.76 -0.90 -7.56
N PRO A 73 18.74 -1.54 -6.36
CA PRO A 73 19.89 -2.10 -5.64
C PRO A 73 20.54 -3.26 -6.40
N LYS A 74 21.88 -3.36 -6.36
CA LYS A 74 22.62 -4.41 -7.05
C LYS A 74 22.14 -5.79 -6.57
N LEU A 75 21.85 -6.68 -7.52
CA LEU A 75 21.47 -8.05 -7.21
C LEU A 75 22.63 -8.80 -6.58
N ASP A 76 22.36 -9.59 -5.54
CA ASP A 76 23.35 -10.52 -5.02
C ASP A 76 23.57 -11.62 -6.06
N THR A 77 24.76 -11.63 -6.66
CA THR A 77 25.24 -12.62 -7.63
C THR A 77 25.04 -14.07 -7.18
N ARG A 78 24.93 -14.34 -5.87
CA ARG A 78 24.74 -15.69 -5.31
C ARG A 78 23.31 -16.19 -5.36
N SER A 79 22.32 -15.30 -5.49
CA SER A 79 20.91 -15.71 -5.55
C SER A 79 20.13 -14.94 -6.62
N LYS A 80 20.02 -15.53 -7.81
CA LYS A 80 19.16 -15.02 -8.90
C LYS A 80 17.65 -14.97 -8.55
N ARG A 81 17.27 -15.28 -7.30
CA ARG A 81 15.88 -15.31 -6.81
C ARG A 81 15.55 -14.16 -5.85
N ASP A 82 16.56 -13.49 -5.29
CA ASP A 82 16.33 -12.43 -4.30
C ASP A 82 16.46 -11.08 -4.97
N VAL A 83 15.31 -10.55 -5.41
CA VAL A 83 15.22 -9.19 -5.92
C VAL A 83 15.06 -8.23 -4.74
N MET A 84 15.90 -7.20 -4.70
CA MET A 84 15.80 -6.10 -3.75
C MET A 84 15.26 -4.86 -4.47
N ALA A 85 14.53 -4.02 -3.76
CA ALA A 85 14.13 -2.70 -4.23
C ALA A 85 14.34 -1.67 -3.12
N TYR A 86 14.40 -0.39 -3.51
CA TYR A 86 14.29 0.70 -2.56
C TYR A 86 12.81 0.97 -2.27
N ALA A 87 12.51 1.39 -1.06
CA ALA A 87 11.20 1.87 -0.64
C ALA A 87 11.41 3.07 0.29
N GLY A 88 10.40 3.92 0.41
CA GLY A 88 10.43 5.07 1.31
C GLY A 88 9.05 5.38 1.85
N ASP A 89 9.05 5.98 3.03
CA ASP A 89 7.90 6.60 3.64
C ASP A 89 8.34 7.89 4.35
N LEU A 90 7.44 8.57 5.07
CA LEU A 90 7.73 9.81 5.80
C LEU A 90 8.87 9.68 6.83
N ASN A 91 9.27 8.47 7.22
CA ASN A 91 10.39 8.21 8.13
C ASN A 91 11.67 7.76 7.39
N GLY A 92 11.78 8.03 6.08
CA GLY A 92 12.99 7.86 5.28
C GLY A 92 13.04 6.58 4.45
N ALA A 93 14.11 6.46 3.66
CA ALA A 93 14.33 5.39 2.69
C ALA A 93 14.95 4.12 3.29
N TYR A 94 14.65 2.97 2.70
CA TYR A 94 15.21 1.67 3.07
C TYR A 94 15.15 0.68 1.91
N GLN A 95 15.89 -0.43 2.02
CA GLN A 95 15.79 -1.54 1.08
C GLN A 95 14.79 -2.59 1.55
N VAL A 96 14.02 -3.15 0.62
CA VAL A 96 13.06 -4.21 0.87
C VAL A 96 13.35 -5.39 -0.05
N ARG A 97 13.25 -6.60 0.50
CA ARG A 97 13.34 -7.84 -0.27
C ARG A 97 11.98 -8.12 -0.91
N ILE A 98 11.97 -8.16 -2.23
CA ILE A 98 10.86 -8.69 -3.02
C ILE A 98 11.01 -10.22 -3.01
N SER A 99 10.67 -10.82 -1.88
CA SER A 99 10.54 -12.26 -1.83
C SER A 99 9.36 -12.70 -2.72
N ASP A 100 9.39 -13.95 -3.18
CA ASP A 100 8.18 -14.70 -3.53
C ASP A 100 7.29 -14.77 -2.28
N GLY A 101 6.62 -13.66 -1.96
CA GLY A 101 5.77 -13.48 -0.80
C GLY A 101 4.59 -14.41 -0.93
N GLY A 102 4.81 -15.67 -0.51
CA GLY A 102 3.93 -16.80 -0.73
C GLY A 102 3.24 -16.75 -2.09
N SER A 103 3.93 -16.93 -3.22
CA SER A 103 3.15 -17.06 -4.46
C SER A 103 2.23 -18.26 -4.36
N LEU A 104 0.93 -18.05 -4.56
CA LEU A 104 -0.04 -19.13 -4.48
C LEU A 104 0.12 -20.11 -5.66
N LYS A 105 0.65 -19.65 -6.80
CA LYS A 105 0.67 -20.45 -8.04
C LYS A 105 1.85 -20.22 -8.98
N SER A 106 2.71 -19.24 -8.76
CA SER A 106 3.82 -18.95 -9.68
C SER A 106 5.08 -19.70 -9.26
N SER A 107 5.62 -20.49 -10.18
CA SER A 107 6.98 -21.05 -10.07
C SER A 107 8.06 -20.05 -10.48
N LEU A 108 7.67 -18.87 -10.97
CA LEU A 108 8.56 -17.79 -11.40
C LEU A 108 8.45 -16.60 -10.46
N PRO A 109 9.59 -15.97 -10.12
CA PRO A 109 9.58 -14.77 -9.31
C PRO A 109 8.80 -13.65 -10.03
N PRO A 110 8.07 -12.81 -9.27
CA PRO A 110 7.25 -11.75 -9.82
C PRO A 110 8.03 -10.72 -10.65
N ILE A 111 9.31 -10.56 -10.31
CA ILE A 111 10.28 -9.73 -11.02
C ILE A 111 11.51 -10.59 -11.28
N PHE A 112 12.06 -10.49 -12.48
CA PHE A 112 13.38 -11.04 -12.79
C PHE A 112 14.09 -10.19 -13.84
N PHE A 113 15.40 -10.38 -13.93
CA PHE A 113 16.29 -9.64 -14.80
C PHE A 113 16.80 -10.57 -15.90
N GLU A 114 16.72 -10.12 -17.13
CA GLU A 114 17.27 -10.77 -18.31
C GLU A 114 18.46 -9.92 -18.80
N ASP A 115 19.67 -10.45 -18.62
CA ASP A 115 20.89 -9.81 -19.12
C ASP A 115 21.03 -10.06 -20.63
N GLY A 116 21.10 -8.99 -21.42
CA GLY A 116 21.41 -9.01 -22.85
C GLY A 116 22.80 -8.45 -23.14
N GLU A 117 23.23 -8.53 -24.40
CA GLU A 117 24.53 -7.98 -24.81
C GLU A 117 24.59 -6.45 -24.63
N ALA A 118 23.54 -5.74 -25.03
CA ALA A 118 23.48 -4.27 -25.02
C ALA A 118 22.57 -3.66 -23.94
N VAL A 119 21.69 -4.45 -23.33
CA VAL A 119 20.65 -3.97 -22.40
C VAL A 119 20.41 -4.99 -21.30
N THR A 120 20.09 -4.50 -20.10
CA THR A 120 19.59 -5.33 -19.00
C THR A 120 18.09 -5.07 -18.86
N ARG A 121 17.29 -6.10 -19.15
CA ARG A 121 15.83 -5.99 -19.13
C ARG A 121 15.28 -6.44 -17.79
N MET A 122 14.44 -5.60 -17.17
CA MET A 122 13.62 -6.02 -16.05
C MET A 122 12.25 -6.48 -16.58
N LYS A 123 11.80 -7.65 -16.13
CA LYS A 123 10.52 -8.23 -16.55
C LYS A 123 9.59 -8.41 -15.36
N PHE A 124 8.35 -7.97 -15.56
CA PHE A 124 7.26 -8.12 -14.60
C PHE A 124 6.34 -9.24 -15.04
N HIS A 125 6.10 -10.19 -14.15
CA HIS A 125 5.08 -11.21 -14.36
C HIS A 125 3.93 -11.03 -13.37
N ALA A 126 2.96 -10.18 -13.75
CA ALA A 126 1.72 -10.04 -13.03
C ALA A 126 0.69 -11.04 -13.57
N SER A 127 0.70 -12.28 -13.08
CA SER A 127 -0.37 -13.22 -13.41
C SER A 127 -1.67 -12.83 -12.72
N THR A 128 -2.78 -12.84 -13.48
CA THR A 128 -4.17 -12.72 -12.98
C THR A 128 -4.53 -13.78 -11.95
N TYR A 129 -3.81 -14.91 -11.95
CA TYR A 129 -4.13 -16.07 -11.12
C TYR A 129 -3.21 -16.23 -9.91
N SER A 130 -2.24 -15.34 -9.72
CA SER A 130 -1.38 -15.31 -8.54
C SER A 130 -1.58 -14.02 -7.77
N HIS A 131 -2.13 -14.12 -6.56
CA HIS A 131 -2.11 -13.02 -5.62
C HIS A 131 -0.67 -12.88 -5.09
N LEU A 132 -0.09 -11.71 -5.31
CA LEU A 132 1.21 -11.32 -4.77
C LEU A 132 0.94 -10.16 -3.84
N VAL A 133 1.41 -10.27 -2.60
CA VAL A 133 1.24 -9.19 -1.63
C VAL A 133 2.47 -8.31 -1.68
N MET A 134 2.26 -7.04 -2.00
CA MET A 134 3.27 -6.01 -1.85
C MET A 134 2.99 -5.28 -0.53
N THR A 135 3.88 -5.47 0.45
CA THR A 135 3.74 -4.80 1.75
C THR A 135 3.96 -3.30 1.62
N GLU A 136 4.87 -2.92 0.73
CA GLU A 136 5.17 -1.54 0.44
C GLU A 136 4.14 -0.94 -0.50
N GLU A 137 3.87 0.35 -0.34
CA GLU A 137 3.04 1.10 -1.27
C GLU A 137 3.75 1.29 -2.60
N ARG A 138 5.07 1.42 -2.57
CA ARG A 138 5.89 1.71 -3.74
C ARG A 138 7.26 1.07 -3.64
N LEU A 139 7.77 0.68 -4.79
CA LEU A 139 9.12 0.16 -4.97
C LEU A 139 9.84 1.03 -5.98
N LEU A 140 11.09 1.37 -5.70
CA LEU A 140 11.97 2.12 -6.57
C LEU A 140 13.13 1.22 -7.02
N PHE A 141 13.34 1.20 -8.33
CA PHE A 141 14.53 0.67 -8.98
C PHE A 141 15.23 1.78 -9.73
N ILE A 142 16.56 1.78 -9.71
CA ILE A 142 17.35 2.82 -10.36
C ILE A 142 18.22 2.16 -11.43
N CYS A 143 18.05 2.56 -12.68
CA CYS A 143 19.03 2.32 -13.74
C CYS A 143 20.08 3.41 -13.66
N GLY A 144 21.30 3.07 -13.25
CA GLY A 144 22.34 4.04 -12.98
C GLY A 144 23.75 3.45 -13.12
N PRO A 145 24.79 4.27 -12.99
CA PRO A 145 26.18 3.83 -13.13
C PRO A 145 26.51 2.64 -12.25
N SER A 146 27.33 1.71 -12.75
CA SER A 146 27.71 0.51 -12.01
C SER A 146 28.54 0.82 -10.76
N ASP A 147 29.22 1.94 -10.72
CA ASP A 147 30.01 2.46 -9.60
C ASP A 147 29.24 3.44 -8.69
N MET A 148 27.95 3.66 -8.92
CA MET A 148 27.16 4.62 -8.17
C MET A 148 27.05 4.25 -6.68
N GLU A 149 27.39 5.21 -5.82
CA GLU A 149 27.11 5.18 -4.38
C GLU A 149 25.96 6.13 -4.07
N LEU A 150 24.83 5.58 -3.59
CA LEU A 150 23.66 6.37 -3.24
C LEU A 150 23.84 6.95 -1.82
N SER A 151 23.98 8.28 -1.75
CA SER A 151 23.95 8.99 -0.47
C SER A 151 22.58 8.80 0.20
N GLU A 152 22.53 8.82 1.54
CA GLU A 152 21.25 8.75 2.28
C GLU A 152 20.31 9.89 1.89
N ARG A 153 20.88 11.07 1.62
CA ARG A 153 20.15 12.26 1.18
C ARG A 153 19.53 12.06 -0.21
N LEU A 154 20.30 11.58 -1.18
CA LEU A 154 19.83 11.30 -2.52
C LEU A 154 18.74 10.23 -2.49
N LEU A 155 18.98 9.13 -1.79
CA LEU A 155 18.02 8.04 -1.72
C LEU A 155 16.72 8.47 -1.02
N SER A 156 16.80 9.28 0.03
CA SER A 156 15.64 9.90 0.66
C SER A 156 14.87 10.75 -0.34
N TYR A 157 15.54 11.67 -1.05
CA TYR A 157 14.91 12.49 -2.09
C TYR A 157 14.25 11.66 -3.19
N LEU A 158 14.94 10.63 -3.70
CA LEU A 158 14.42 9.74 -4.74
C LEU A 158 13.17 8.99 -4.26
N THR A 159 13.17 8.49 -3.03
CA THR A 159 12.05 7.66 -2.54
C THR A 159 10.84 8.46 -2.05
N THR A 160 10.98 9.77 -1.80
CA THR A 160 9.92 10.61 -1.22
C THR A 160 9.50 11.81 -2.08
N HIS A 161 10.34 12.28 -3.00
CA HIS A 161 10.08 13.52 -3.76
C HIS A 161 10.11 13.30 -5.27
N ALA A 162 11.16 12.66 -5.81
CA ALA A 162 11.35 12.56 -7.27
C ALA A 162 10.19 11.84 -8.00
N PHE A 163 9.46 11.01 -7.25
CA PHE A 163 8.26 10.32 -7.71
C PHE A 163 7.09 11.25 -8.08
N GLN A 164 7.00 12.44 -7.47
CA GLN A 164 5.92 13.39 -7.75
C GLN A 164 5.99 13.96 -9.17
N GLN A 165 7.11 13.77 -9.87
CA GLN A 165 7.38 14.24 -11.23
C GLN A 165 7.00 13.17 -12.27
N HIS A 166 5.72 12.80 -12.34
CA HIS A 166 5.26 11.61 -13.09
C HIS A 166 5.57 11.72 -14.57
N ASP A 167 6.21 10.70 -15.13
CA ASP A 167 6.55 10.60 -16.55
C ASP A 167 7.33 11.84 -17.07
N GLU A 168 8.11 12.46 -16.19
CA GLU A 168 8.92 13.63 -16.50
C GLU A 168 10.41 13.25 -16.64
N THR A 169 11.03 13.86 -17.64
CA THR A 169 12.48 14.01 -17.71
C THR A 169 12.90 15.19 -16.87
N ILE A 170 13.86 14.99 -15.97
CA ILE A 170 14.51 16.06 -15.21
C ILE A 170 15.73 16.52 -16.00
N PRO A 171 15.71 17.71 -16.64
CA PRO A 171 16.85 18.17 -17.43
C PRO A 171 18.01 18.57 -16.51
N TRP A 172 19.25 18.50 -17.01
CA TRP A 172 20.45 18.95 -16.30
C TRP A 172 20.43 20.43 -15.89
N THR A 173 19.56 21.23 -16.53
CA THR A 173 19.38 22.65 -16.25
C THR A 173 18.38 22.91 -15.13
N ALA A 174 17.65 21.90 -14.64
CA ALA A 174 16.69 22.10 -13.56
C ALA A 174 17.38 22.46 -12.25
N ASP A 175 16.80 23.40 -11.51
CA ASP A 175 17.23 23.73 -10.15
C ASP A 175 16.58 22.76 -9.16
N SER A 176 17.13 21.54 -9.09
CA SER A 176 16.62 20.50 -8.19
C SER A 176 17.74 19.85 -7.38
N PRO A 177 17.41 19.29 -6.19
CA PRO A 177 18.38 18.59 -5.35
C PRO A 177 19.08 17.43 -6.08
N ILE A 178 18.35 16.65 -6.88
CA ILE A 178 18.91 15.53 -7.65
C ILE A 178 19.95 16.00 -8.68
N VAL A 179 19.68 17.08 -9.41
CA VAL A 179 20.64 17.64 -10.36
C VAL A 179 21.89 18.12 -9.61
N ASN A 180 21.74 18.74 -8.45
CA ASN A 180 22.87 19.20 -7.64
C ASN A 180 23.76 18.06 -7.13
N GLU A 181 23.19 16.90 -6.78
CA GLU A 181 23.97 15.72 -6.39
C GLU A 181 24.60 15.01 -7.60
N LEU A 182 23.94 14.96 -8.75
CA LEU A 182 24.44 14.28 -9.96
C LEU A 182 25.36 15.14 -10.85
N LYS A 183 25.41 16.45 -10.62
CA LYS A 183 26.15 17.43 -11.45
C LYS A 183 27.63 17.13 -11.61
N GLN A 184 28.26 16.53 -10.60
CA GLN A 184 29.70 16.28 -10.59
C GLN A 184 30.11 15.30 -11.69
N ASP A 185 29.31 14.26 -11.89
CA ASP A 185 29.64 13.19 -12.83
C ASP A 185 28.86 13.29 -14.15
N LYS A 186 27.80 14.11 -14.20
CA LYS A 186 26.87 14.22 -15.36
C LYS A 186 26.37 12.85 -15.84
N LYS A 187 26.22 11.92 -14.91
CA LYS A 187 25.67 10.58 -15.15
C LYS A 187 24.21 10.60 -14.75
N GLY A 188 23.31 10.58 -15.73
CA GLY A 188 21.87 10.63 -15.46
C GLY A 188 21.34 9.31 -14.92
N LEU A 189 20.11 9.32 -14.38
CA LEU A 189 19.46 8.16 -13.76
C LEU A 189 18.13 7.81 -14.43
N GLY A 190 17.88 6.53 -14.68
CA GLY A 190 16.54 6.02 -14.95
C GLY A 190 15.87 5.63 -13.63
N LEU A 191 14.73 6.21 -13.30
CA LEU A 191 14.00 5.96 -12.05
C LEU A 191 12.72 5.20 -12.37
N LEU A 192 12.64 3.93 -11.99
CA LEU A 192 11.45 3.12 -12.16
C LEU A 192 10.70 2.99 -10.83
N TYR A 193 9.50 3.55 -10.77
CA TYR A 193 8.60 3.39 -9.65
C TYR A 193 7.50 2.41 -9.96
N ILE A 194 7.31 1.46 -9.06
CA ILE A 194 6.23 0.48 -9.12
C ILE A 194 5.29 0.73 -7.97
N THR A 195 4.07 1.18 -8.28
CA THR A 195 3.04 1.44 -7.28
C THR A 195 2.20 0.21 -7.00
N ARG A 196 1.75 0.13 -5.74
CA ARG A 196 0.89 -0.94 -5.29
C ARG A 196 -0.47 -0.82 -5.95
N GLY A 197 -0.75 -1.78 -6.80
CA GLY A 197 -2.09 -2.01 -7.28
C GLY A 197 -3.06 -2.45 -6.18
N MET A 198 -4.34 -2.19 -6.38
CA MET A 198 -5.42 -2.60 -5.49
C MET A 198 -5.53 -4.11 -5.30
N MET A 199 -5.07 -4.90 -6.27
CA MET A 199 -5.10 -6.35 -6.19
C MET A 199 -3.90 -6.91 -5.41
N ARG A 200 -3.02 -6.05 -4.86
CA ARG A 200 -1.74 -6.42 -4.24
C ARG A 200 -1.61 -5.97 -2.78
N PHE A 201 -2.70 -5.47 -2.18
CA PHE A 201 -2.72 -5.12 -0.76
C PHE A 201 -2.54 -6.35 0.14
N PRO A 202 -1.87 -6.19 1.30
CA PRO A 202 -1.94 -7.17 2.37
C PRO A 202 -3.39 -7.51 2.72
N LEU A 203 -3.72 -8.79 2.77
CA LEU A 203 -5.09 -9.27 2.96
C LEU A 203 -5.49 -9.19 4.43
N ARG A 204 -6.77 -8.92 4.70
CA ARG A 204 -7.37 -9.10 6.02
C ARG A 204 -8.03 -10.46 6.12
N GLY A 205 -7.88 -11.13 7.25
CA GLY A 205 -8.52 -12.41 7.52
C GLY A 205 -7.55 -13.45 8.04
N CYS A 206 -7.93 -14.72 7.90
CA CYS A 206 -7.24 -15.84 8.50
C CYS A 206 -7.49 -17.14 7.71
N GLY A 207 -7.04 -18.26 8.27
CA GLY A 207 -7.24 -19.55 7.67
C GLY A 207 -6.76 -20.69 8.57
N THR A 208 -6.77 -21.90 8.00
CA THR A 208 -6.33 -23.15 8.66
C THR A 208 -4.88 -23.12 9.12
N ARG A 209 -4.05 -22.27 8.50
CA ARG A 209 -2.65 -22.06 8.87
C ARG A 209 -2.27 -20.58 8.83
N PRO A 210 -1.22 -20.15 9.54
CA PRO A 210 -0.60 -18.85 9.32
C PRO A 210 -0.19 -18.66 7.86
N SER A 211 -0.33 -17.45 7.33
CA SER A 211 0.09 -17.13 5.97
C SER A 211 0.74 -15.76 5.88
N HIS A 212 1.67 -15.62 4.94
CA HIS A 212 2.33 -14.35 4.62
C HIS A 212 1.41 -13.35 3.91
N PHE A 213 0.25 -13.80 3.40
CA PHE A 213 -0.72 -12.90 2.78
C PHE A 213 -1.42 -11.97 3.76
N PHE A 214 -1.55 -12.39 5.02
CA PHE A 214 -2.36 -11.67 5.99
C PHE A 214 -1.58 -10.54 6.65
N ALA A 215 -2.14 -9.34 6.61
CA ALA A 215 -1.56 -8.11 7.14
C ALA A 215 -1.30 -8.16 8.65
N ASN A 216 -2.19 -8.80 9.40
CA ASN A 216 -2.07 -8.92 10.85
C ASN A 216 -2.25 -10.37 11.29
N ARG A 217 -1.14 -11.01 11.67
CA ARG A 217 -1.12 -12.41 12.10
C ARG A 217 -1.67 -12.62 13.51
N ASN A 218 -1.78 -11.53 14.28
CA ASN A 218 -2.15 -11.57 15.69
C ASN A 218 -3.66 -11.42 15.92
N ASP A 219 -4.44 -11.08 14.89
CA ASP A 219 -5.91 -10.99 14.96
C ASP A 219 -6.56 -12.38 14.76
N VAL A 220 -5.91 -13.44 15.25
CA VAL A 220 -6.38 -14.82 15.17
C VAL A 220 -6.45 -15.41 16.57
N SER A 221 -7.64 -15.77 17.02
CA SER A 221 -7.85 -16.56 18.21
C SER A 221 -7.73 -18.05 17.89
N ILE A 222 -7.18 -18.83 18.83
CA ILE A 222 -7.11 -20.28 18.72
C ILE A 222 -7.89 -20.86 19.89
N ASP A 223 -8.94 -21.62 19.58
CA ASP A 223 -9.72 -22.33 20.59
C ASP A 223 -8.85 -23.44 21.22
N ALA A 224 -8.66 -23.40 22.53
CA ALA A 224 -7.73 -24.30 23.22
C ALA A 224 -8.16 -25.78 23.20
N ASN A 225 -9.46 -26.05 23.06
CA ASN A 225 -10.00 -27.40 23.12
C ASN A 225 -10.04 -28.06 21.73
N THR A 226 -10.40 -27.28 20.72
CA THR A 226 -10.61 -27.77 19.35
C THR A 226 -9.44 -27.45 18.42
N GLY A 227 -8.57 -26.53 18.80
CA GLY A 227 -7.51 -25.98 17.94
C GLY A 227 -8.05 -25.08 16.82
N THR A 228 -9.35 -24.74 16.84
CA THR A 228 -9.99 -23.95 15.77
C THR A 228 -9.39 -22.56 15.72
N ARG A 229 -8.88 -22.17 14.54
CA ARG A 229 -8.36 -20.83 14.29
C ARG A 229 -9.47 -19.90 13.83
N SER A 230 -9.73 -18.82 14.56
CA SER A 230 -10.82 -17.89 14.25
C SER A 230 -10.32 -16.46 14.13
N CYS A 231 -10.92 -15.67 13.23
CA CYS A 231 -10.70 -14.23 13.17
C CYS A 231 -12.01 -13.51 12.88
N THR A 232 -12.08 -12.26 13.33
CA THR A 232 -13.18 -11.35 13.00
C THR A 232 -12.65 -10.27 12.06
N VAL A 233 -13.37 -10.02 10.98
CA VAL A 233 -13.02 -9.01 9.98
C VAL A 233 -14.15 -8.02 9.84
N ASP A 234 -13.78 -6.75 9.67
CA ASP A 234 -14.73 -5.72 9.31
C ASP A 234 -15.13 -5.90 7.84
N SER A 235 -16.39 -6.27 7.62
CA SER A 235 -16.98 -6.45 6.29
C SER A 235 -16.96 -5.17 5.45
N MET A 236 -16.83 -4.02 6.10
CA MET A 236 -16.87 -2.70 5.49
C MET A 236 -15.48 -2.14 5.17
N SER A 237 -14.42 -2.92 5.37
CA SER A 237 -13.03 -2.53 5.15
C SER A 237 -12.72 -2.23 3.67
N THR A 238 -11.84 -1.27 3.43
CA THR A 238 -11.19 -1.02 2.12
C THR A 238 -10.14 -2.07 1.77
N TYR A 239 -9.63 -2.82 2.75
CA TYR A 239 -8.66 -3.88 2.48
C TYR A 239 -9.37 -5.13 1.96
N PRO A 240 -8.78 -5.83 0.98
CA PRO A 240 -9.33 -7.10 0.52
C PRO A 240 -9.36 -8.11 1.67
N ILE A 241 -10.50 -8.78 1.80
CA ILE A 241 -10.72 -9.81 2.82
C ILE A 241 -10.46 -11.17 2.19
N CYS A 242 -9.71 -12.03 2.89
CA CYS A 242 -9.35 -13.36 2.41
C CYS A 242 -9.56 -14.41 3.50
N PHE A 243 -10.03 -15.58 3.09
CA PHE A 243 -10.11 -16.77 3.93
C PHE A 243 -9.41 -17.96 3.26
N LEU A 244 -8.39 -18.51 3.94
CA LEU A 244 -7.60 -19.64 3.46
C LEU A 244 -8.07 -20.94 4.11
N CYS A 245 -8.62 -21.87 3.32
CA CYS A 245 -9.18 -23.12 3.81
C CYS A 245 -8.46 -24.35 3.24
N GLU A 246 -7.79 -25.13 4.08
CA GLU A 246 -7.32 -26.48 3.75
C GLU A 246 -8.34 -27.54 4.18
N GLY A 247 -9.35 -27.72 3.35
CA GLY A 247 -10.48 -28.59 3.62
C GLY A 247 -11.68 -28.19 2.78
N ARG A 248 -12.88 -28.48 3.29
CA ARG A 248 -14.14 -28.07 2.68
C ARG A 248 -14.55 -26.70 3.22
N LEU A 249 -14.73 -25.73 2.32
CA LEU A 249 -15.24 -24.42 2.65
C LEU A 249 -16.77 -24.46 2.81
N GLU A 250 -17.28 -23.87 3.89
CA GLU A 250 -18.71 -23.78 4.19
C GLU A 250 -19.13 -22.33 4.50
N PRO A 251 -20.09 -21.74 3.75
CA PRO A 251 -20.67 -22.31 2.52
C PRO A 251 -19.62 -22.38 1.39
N PRO A 252 -19.82 -23.20 0.34
CA PRO A 252 -18.84 -23.35 -0.76
C PRO A 252 -18.51 -22.03 -1.46
N ASP A 253 -19.45 -21.10 -1.45
CA ASP A 253 -19.39 -19.75 -2.00
C ASP A 253 -19.24 -18.70 -0.88
N CYS A 254 -18.37 -18.97 0.09
CA CYS A 254 -18.03 -17.99 1.12
C CYS A 254 -17.71 -16.61 0.51
N MET A 255 -18.16 -15.53 1.18
CA MET A 255 -18.13 -14.12 0.76
C MET A 255 -19.29 -13.67 -0.13
N THR A 256 -19.94 -14.59 -0.87
CA THR A 256 -21.26 -14.34 -1.49
C THR A 256 -22.39 -14.91 -0.64
N SER A 257 -22.07 -15.94 0.14
CA SER A 257 -22.92 -16.48 1.19
C SER A 257 -22.17 -16.61 2.50
N VAL A 258 -22.89 -16.50 3.61
CA VAL A 258 -22.36 -16.74 4.95
C VAL A 258 -23.33 -17.59 5.77
N LEU A 259 -22.81 -18.25 6.79
CA LEU A 259 -23.60 -18.87 7.85
C LEU A 259 -23.95 -17.80 8.88
N ASN A 260 -25.21 -17.76 9.31
CA ASN A 260 -25.60 -16.97 10.48
C ASN A 260 -25.35 -17.76 11.78
N GLU A 261 -25.67 -17.15 12.92
CA GLU A 261 -25.53 -17.76 14.26
C GLU A 261 -26.27 -19.10 14.43
N ARG A 262 -27.25 -19.40 13.56
CA ARG A 262 -28.02 -20.65 13.57
C ARG A 262 -27.58 -21.64 12.49
N ASP A 263 -26.37 -21.48 11.96
CA ASP A 263 -25.81 -22.30 10.87
C ASP A 263 -26.67 -22.28 9.58
N LYS A 264 -27.54 -21.29 9.42
CA LYS A 264 -28.32 -21.14 8.18
C LYS A 264 -27.54 -20.31 7.18
N VAL A 265 -27.54 -20.77 5.93
CA VAL A 265 -26.96 -20.03 4.81
C VAL A 265 -27.81 -18.80 4.53
N VAL A 266 -27.16 -17.64 4.49
CA VAL A 266 -27.73 -16.35 4.11
C VAL A 266 -26.96 -15.85 2.91
N HIS A 267 -27.68 -15.54 1.83
CA HIS A 267 -27.11 -14.89 0.66
C HIS A 267 -26.99 -13.40 0.90
N VAL A 268 -25.85 -12.84 0.54
CA VAL A 268 -25.53 -11.43 0.74
C VAL A 268 -25.26 -10.84 -0.65
N PRO A 269 -25.64 -9.57 -0.91
CA PRO A 269 -25.30 -8.92 -2.16
C PRO A 269 -23.81 -9.10 -2.47
N SER A 270 -23.52 -9.73 -3.62
CA SER A 270 -22.17 -10.11 -3.98
C SER A 270 -21.29 -8.87 -4.04
N PRO A 271 -20.08 -8.91 -3.46
CA PRO A 271 -19.04 -7.94 -3.77
C PRO A 271 -18.83 -7.92 -5.29
N ARG A 272 -18.59 -6.75 -5.89
CA ARG A 272 -18.39 -6.64 -7.35
C ARG A 272 -17.27 -7.57 -7.85
N ASN A 273 -16.28 -7.84 -7.00
CA ASN A 273 -15.12 -8.68 -7.29
C ASN A 273 -14.93 -9.69 -6.16
N CYS A 274 -15.64 -10.81 -6.23
CA CYS A 274 -15.42 -11.98 -5.37
C CYS A 274 -14.76 -13.08 -6.19
N GLN A 275 -13.66 -13.64 -5.69
CA GLN A 275 -12.96 -14.74 -6.34
C GLN A 275 -12.75 -15.88 -5.36
N THR A 276 -13.33 -17.03 -5.66
CA THR A 276 -12.99 -18.30 -5.01
C THR A 276 -12.09 -19.09 -5.93
N SER A 277 -10.90 -19.45 -5.46
CA SER A 277 -9.90 -20.19 -6.24
C SER A 277 -9.43 -21.41 -5.46
N ILE A 278 -9.29 -22.53 -6.17
CA ILE A 278 -8.69 -23.75 -5.64
C ILE A 278 -7.21 -23.77 -6.03
N VAL A 279 -6.35 -23.94 -5.04
CA VAL A 279 -4.90 -24.07 -5.20
C VAL A 279 -4.40 -25.26 -4.40
N GLY A 280 -3.93 -26.29 -5.12
CA GLY A 280 -3.59 -27.57 -4.51
C GLY A 280 -4.79 -28.11 -3.73
N ASN A 281 -4.59 -28.38 -2.44
CA ASN A 281 -5.63 -28.84 -1.53
C ASN A 281 -6.30 -27.71 -0.73
N SER A 282 -6.03 -26.45 -1.09
CA SER A 282 -6.57 -25.28 -0.40
C SER A 282 -7.59 -24.55 -1.26
N THR A 283 -8.70 -24.14 -0.67
CA THR A 283 -9.65 -23.19 -1.24
C THR A 283 -9.39 -21.81 -0.64
N ILE A 284 -9.34 -20.79 -1.49
CA ILE A 284 -9.20 -19.40 -1.07
C ILE A 284 -10.42 -18.62 -1.53
N ALA A 285 -11.08 -17.94 -0.61
CA ALA A 285 -12.10 -16.95 -0.92
C ALA A 285 -11.53 -15.56 -0.68
N ILE A 286 -11.50 -14.73 -1.72
CA ILE A 286 -11.08 -13.32 -1.66
C ILE A 286 -12.24 -12.44 -2.07
N SER A 287 -12.49 -11.40 -1.29
CA SER A 287 -13.44 -10.33 -1.59
C SER A 287 -12.70 -9.01 -1.70
N PHE A 288 -12.90 -8.31 -2.81
CA PHE A 288 -12.43 -6.94 -3.01
C PHE A 288 -13.60 -5.97 -2.89
N SER A 289 -13.49 -5.02 -1.96
CA SER A 289 -14.48 -3.97 -1.78
C SER A 289 -13.98 -2.66 -2.38
N LYS A 290 -14.66 -2.18 -3.42
CA LYS A 290 -14.69 -0.75 -3.76
C LYS A 290 -16.06 -0.24 -3.34
N THR A 291 -16.10 0.41 -2.17
CA THR A 291 -17.13 1.38 -1.72
C THR A 291 -18.57 1.06 -2.15
N SER A 292 -19.34 0.46 -1.22
CA SER A 292 -20.82 0.29 -1.17
C SER A 292 -21.21 -1.13 -0.75
N PHE A 293 -20.78 -1.56 0.45
CA PHE A 293 -21.35 -2.79 1.01
C PHE A 293 -22.64 -2.50 1.76
N THR A 294 -23.63 -3.35 1.56
CA THR A 294 -24.58 -3.65 2.62
C THR A 294 -23.80 -4.37 3.72
N PRO A 295 -23.90 -3.94 4.99
CA PRO A 295 -23.28 -4.61 6.12
C PRO A 295 -23.42 -6.14 6.04
N LEU A 296 -22.30 -6.86 5.99
CA LEU A 296 -22.29 -8.32 6.02
C LEU A 296 -22.08 -8.77 7.46
N SER A 297 -23.02 -9.59 7.95
CA SER A 297 -22.92 -10.22 9.27
C SER A 297 -23.13 -11.72 9.15
N GLY A 298 -22.18 -12.49 9.66
CA GLY A 298 -22.19 -13.96 9.60
C GLY A 298 -20.77 -14.51 9.62
N TYR A 299 -20.59 -15.77 9.25
CA TYR A 299 -19.27 -16.38 9.19
C TYR A 299 -19.17 -17.42 8.08
N CYS A 300 -17.93 -17.73 7.71
CA CYS A 300 -17.62 -18.96 6.99
C CYS A 300 -16.74 -19.84 7.86
N ARG A 301 -16.73 -21.13 7.58
CA ARG A 301 -15.83 -22.08 8.24
C ARG A 301 -15.16 -23.01 7.25
N CYS A 302 -13.99 -23.47 7.64
CA CYS A 302 -13.25 -24.51 6.95
C CYS A 302 -13.37 -25.80 7.76
N VAL A 303 -13.83 -26.86 7.12
CA VAL A 303 -14.13 -28.14 7.76
C VAL A 303 -13.22 -29.23 7.20
N ASP A 304 -12.72 -30.09 8.08
CA ASP A 304 -12.01 -31.29 7.66
C ASP A 304 -12.96 -32.26 6.95
N PRO A 305 -12.69 -32.64 5.69
CA PRO A 305 -13.61 -33.48 4.93
C PRO A 305 -13.72 -34.92 5.47
N ALA A 306 -12.73 -35.40 6.24
CA ALA A 306 -12.72 -36.76 6.79
C ALA A 306 -13.38 -36.82 8.17
N THR A 307 -13.11 -35.84 9.04
CA THR A 307 -13.59 -35.86 10.43
C THR A 307 -14.82 -34.98 10.68
N GLY A 308 -15.13 -34.06 9.77
CA GLY A 308 -16.17 -33.04 9.98
C GLY A 308 -15.80 -31.98 11.02
N ALA A 309 -14.57 -32.00 11.55
CA ALA A 309 -14.12 -31.01 12.54
C ALA A 309 -13.87 -29.64 11.88
N VAL A 310 -14.23 -28.56 12.58
CA VAL A 310 -13.94 -27.20 12.14
C VAL A 310 -12.45 -26.92 12.37
N LYS A 311 -11.74 -26.51 11.32
CA LYS A 311 -10.31 -26.15 11.37
C LYS A 311 -10.10 -24.65 11.49
N ALA A 312 -10.94 -23.88 10.80
CA ALA A 312 -10.87 -22.42 10.85
C ALA A 312 -12.24 -21.77 10.67
N LYS A 313 -12.40 -20.56 11.19
CA LYS A 313 -13.60 -19.74 11.07
C LYS A 313 -13.23 -18.28 10.77
N ILE A 314 -13.91 -17.66 9.83
CA ILE A 314 -13.84 -16.21 9.60
C ILE A 314 -15.21 -15.62 9.87
N GLU A 315 -15.27 -14.63 10.74
CA GLU A 315 -16.51 -13.94 11.10
C GLU A 315 -16.51 -12.54 10.52
N PHE A 316 -17.58 -12.19 9.83
CA PHE A 316 -17.82 -10.88 9.27
C PHE A 316 -18.70 -10.10 10.23
N ARG A 317 -18.23 -8.91 10.64
CA ARG A 317 -19.03 -7.96 11.39
C ARG A 317 -18.94 -6.61 10.70
N SER A 318 -20.01 -5.84 10.73
CA SER A 318 -19.94 -4.41 10.37
C SER A 318 -19.52 -3.62 11.59
N GLN A 319 -18.37 -2.95 11.52
CA GLN A 319 -17.91 -2.10 12.60
C GLN A 319 -18.46 -0.68 12.42
N ARG A 320 -19.06 -0.10 13.46
CA ARG A 320 -19.52 1.31 13.47
C ARG A 320 -18.67 2.20 14.35
N GLU A 321 -18.00 1.62 15.33
CA GLU A 321 -17.13 2.33 16.25
C GLU A 321 -15.71 1.82 16.06
N TYR A 322 -14.86 2.67 15.51
CA TYR A 322 -13.46 2.37 15.25
C TYR A 322 -12.59 3.04 16.29
N VAL A 323 -11.54 2.36 16.74
CA VAL A 323 -10.53 2.93 17.63
C VAL A 323 -9.16 2.75 16.98
N CYS A 324 -8.53 3.87 16.62
CA CYS A 324 -7.13 3.91 16.23
C CYS A 324 -6.27 4.31 17.42
N ASP A 325 -5.66 3.34 18.09
CA ASP A 325 -4.76 3.60 19.23
C ASP A 325 -3.30 3.68 18.76
N ILE A 326 -2.85 4.90 18.48
CA ILE A 326 -1.47 5.25 18.11
C ILE A 326 -0.52 4.94 19.27
N THR A 327 -0.91 5.20 20.51
CA THR A 327 -0.10 4.94 21.70
C THR A 327 0.28 3.46 21.81
N SER A 328 -0.70 2.56 21.67
CA SER A 328 -0.46 1.11 21.66
C SER A 328 0.38 0.65 20.46
N LYS A 329 0.25 1.33 19.31
CA LYS A 329 1.03 1.04 18.09
C LYS A 329 2.46 1.55 18.16
N LEU A 330 2.74 2.60 18.93
CA LEU A 330 4.06 3.19 19.07
C LEU A 330 5.07 2.18 19.65
N PHE A 331 4.67 1.40 20.65
CA PHE A 331 5.51 0.33 21.20
C PHE A 331 5.82 -0.74 20.15
N ARG A 332 4.84 -1.11 19.32
CA ARG A 332 5.05 -2.05 18.22
C ARG A 332 6.02 -1.47 17.18
N HIS A 333 5.87 -0.19 16.83
CA HIS A 333 6.72 0.52 15.87
C HIS A 333 8.20 0.50 16.29
N ARG A 334 8.49 0.62 17.60
CA ARG A 334 9.87 0.56 18.10
C ARG A 334 10.54 -0.81 17.92
N ILE A 335 9.76 -1.89 17.97
CA ILE A 335 10.28 -3.26 17.79
C ILE A 335 10.27 -3.64 16.31
N HIS A 336 9.18 -3.29 15.61
CA HIS A 336 8.98 -3.51 14.18
C HIS A 336 8.35 -2.25 13.59
N ARG A 337 9.12 -1.49 12.82
CA ARG A 337 8.66 -0.27 12.13
C ARG A 337 7.35 -0.55 11.39
N ILE A 338 6.30 0.20 11.76
CA ILE A 338 5.03 0.19 11.05
C ILE A 338 5.21 1.01 9.78
N ARG A 339 4.97 0.39 8.62
CA ARG A 339 5.11 1.01 7.29
C ARG A 339 3.74 1.50 6.79
N GLY A 340 3.71 2.66 6.15
CA GLY A 340 2.49 3.29 5.63
C GLY A 340 1.51 3.73 6.72
N ASN A 341 0.21 3.64 6.43
CA ASN A 341 -0.87 4.03 7.35
C ASN A 341 -0.89 3.16 8.62
N TRP A 342 -0.81 3.79 9.78
CA TRP A 342 -0.91 3.11 11.08
C TRP A 342 -2.32 2.57 11.32
N CYS A 343 -3.31 3.31 10.82
CA CYS A 343 -4.70 2.93 10.78
C CYS A 343 -5.29 3.36 9.44
N SER A 344 -6.23 2.58 8.92
CA SER A 344 -7.02 2.96 7.76
C SER A 344 -8.43 2.44 7.96
N VAL A 345 -9.39 3.36 7.90
CA VAL A 345 -10.78 3.14 8.32
C VAL A 345 -11.73 3.66 7.25
N VAL A 346 -12.85 2.97 7.06
CA VAL A 346 -13.95 3.42 6.21
C VAL A 346 -15.11 3.83 7.10
N LEU A 347 -15.50 5.09 7.04
CA LEU A 347 -16.63 5.61 7.79
C LEU A 347 -17.89 5.61 6.93
N TYR A 348 -18.90 4.90 7.42
CA TYR A 348 -20.25 4.89 6.87
C TYR A 348 -21.13 5.87 7.67
N PRO A 349 -22.24 6.35 7.09
CA PRO A 349 -23.23 7.13 7.81
C PRO A 349 -23.64 6.45 9.13
N GLY A 350 -23.50 7.16 10.26
CA GLY A 350 -23.75 6.66 11.61
C GLY A 350 -22.56 5.97 12.29
N SER A 351 -21.36 6.02 11.70
CA SER A 351 -20.12 5.46 12.27
C SER A 351 -19.25 6.54 12.91
N SER A 352 -18.28 6.14 13.72
CA SER A 352 -17.29 7.03 14.31
C SER A 352 -15.90 6.39 14.41
N LEU A 353 -14.88 7.23 14.38
CA LEU A 353 -13.48 6.89 14.61
C LEU A 353 -12.94 7.67 15.79
N THR A 354 -12.51 6.97 16.83
CA THR A 354 -11.75 7.53 17.94
C THR A 354 -10.26 7.31 17.68
N ILE A 355 -9.47 8.38 17.61
CA ILE A 355 -8.01 8.35 17.48
C ILE A 355 -7.42 8.66 18.85
N LYS A 356 -6.66 7.72 19.40
CA LYS A 356 -5.94 7.86 20.66
C LYS A 356 -4.46 8.03 20.37
N PHE A 357 -3.83 9.02 20.95
CA PHE A 357 -2.42 9.33 20.70
C PHE A 357 -1.72 9.86 21.96
N PRO A 358 -0.38 9.74 22.04
CA PRO A 358 0.38 10.32 23.13
C PRO A 358 0.28 11.85 23.10
N VAL A 359 0.02 12.46 24.26
CA VAL A 359 0.11 13.91 24.46
C VAL A 359 1.41 14.29 25.13
N ASP A 360 1.82 15.54 24.92
CA ASP A 360 2.86 16.15 25.74
C ASP A 360 2.38 16.24 27.19
N GLN A 361 3.15 15.68 28.12
CA GLN A 361 2.80 15.63 29.54
C GLN A 361 2.99 17.00 30.24
N SER A 362 3.47 18.01 29.52
CA SER A 362 3.71 19.37 30.02
C SER A 362 2.47 20.09 30.57
N ASN A 363 1.25 19.66 30.23
CA ASN A 363 0.01 20.24 30.77
C ASN A 363 -0.52 19.56 32.05
N PHE A 364 0.13 18.52 32.56
CA PHE A 364 -0.18 18.00 33.90
C PHE A 364 0.59 18.81 34.94
N GLY A 365 -0.03 19.91 35.39
CA GLY A 365 0.39 20.62 36.59
C GLY A 365 0.62 19.62 37.71
N VAL A 366 1.88 19.42 38.08
CA VAL A 366 2.25 18.77 39.34
C VAL A 366 1.45 19.48 40.42
N PRO A 367 0.67 18.77 41.27
CA PRO A 367 -0.01 19.42 42.38
C PRO A 367 1.07 20.13 43.20
N ALA A 368 1.00 21.44 43.25
CA ALA A 368 1.88 22.25 44.05
C ALA A 368 1.53 22.01 45.53
N ASP A 369 2.01 20.92 46.09
CA ASP A 369 2.11 20.78 47.53
C ASP A 369 3.23 21.71 48.01
N GLY A 370 2.81 22.92 48.36
CA GLY A 370 3.34 23.72 49.45
C GLY A 370 4.82 24.07 49.42
N SER A 371 5.18 25.15 48.73
CA SER A 371 6.13 26.12 49.28
C SER A 371 6.02 27.45 48.53
N GLU A 372 5.58 28.49 49.23
CA GLU A 372 5.74 29.87 48.79
C GLU A 372 7.23 30.17 48.62
N GLY A 373 7.63 30.46 47.38
CA GLY A 373 9.01 30.83 47.04
C GLY A 373 9.06 31.25 45.59
N ALA A 374 9.21 32.56 45.37
CA ALA A 374 9.35 33.16 44.06
C ALA A 374 10.46 32.48 43.23
N GLY A 375 10.05 31.92 42.10
CA GLY A 375 10.94 31.39 41.08
C GLY A 375 10.11 31.15 39.82
N THR A 376 10.30 32.00 38.83
CA THR A 376 9.92 31.75 37.44
C THR A 376 10.39 30.35 37.07
N LYS A 377 9.44 29.40 37.00
CA LYS A 377 9.66 28.10 36.36
C LYS A 377 9.84 28.38 34.88
N ASP A 378 11.07 28.63 34.49
CA ASP A 378 11.54 28.49 33.13
C ASP A 378 11.43 26.98 32.83
N GLU A 379 10.27 26.58 32.31
CA GLU A 379 10.01 25.25 31.81
C GLU A 379 10.96 25.01 30.63
N GLY A 380 12.11 24.43 30.91
CA GLY A 380 13.08 24.08 29.88
C GLY A 380 12.40 23.26 28.78
N PRO A 381 12.65 23.58 27.50
CA PRO A 381 11.96 22.94 26.39
C PRO A 381 12.22 21.43 26.43
N TYR A 382 11.16 20.63 26.53
CA TYR A 382 11.27 19.19 26.40
C TYR A 382 12.03 18.85 25.11
N PRO A 383 12.84 17.79 25.10
CA PRO A 383 13.71 17.50 23.97
C PRO A 383 12.93 16.84 22.82
N PHE A 384 11.64 17.11 22.66
CA PHE A 384 10.80 16.64 21.57
C PHE A 384 9.56 17.52 21.44
N SER A 385 8.99 17.58 20.24
CA SER A 385 7.72 18.21 19.93
C SER A 385 6.72 17.14 19.48
N ILE A 386 5.49 17.26 19.94
CA ILE A 386 4.36 16.41 19.52
C ILE A 386 3.29 17.30 18.92
N ASP A 387 2.78 16.92 17.76
CA ASP A 387 1.71 17.64 17.07
C ASP A 387 0.66 16.66 16.53
N PHE A 388 -0.61 17.09 16.52
CA PHE A 388 -1.73 16.33 15.98
C PHE A 388 -2.57 17.22 15.08
N SER A 389 -2.84 16.75 13.86
CA SER A 389 -3.54 17.55 12.86
C SER A 389 -4.37 16.68 11.91
N PRO A 390 -5.54 17.13 11.43
CA PRO A 390 -6.17 18.42 11.76
C PRO A 390 -6.88 18.42 13.13
N THR A 391 -7.01 19.60 13.74
CA THR A 391 -7.72 19.83 15.01
C THR A 391 -9.14 20.37 14.83
N ASP A 392 -9.53 20.67 13.60
CA ASP A 392 -10.88 21.05 13.20
C ASP A 392 -11.14 20.57 11.76
N LEU A 393 -12.36 20.78 11.26
CA LEU A 393 -12.74 20.39 9.89
C LEU A 393 -12.75 21.58 8.91
N SER A 394 -12.09 22.70 9.22
CA SER A 394 -11.98 23.82 8.28
C SER A 394 -11.08 23.44 7.10
N PHE A 395 -10.02 22.69 7.40
CA PHE A 395 -9.09 22.11 6.43
C PHE A 395 -9.00 20.61 6.62
N MET A 396 -8.95 19.91 5.50
CA MET A 396 -8.78 18.49 5.42
C MET A 396 -7.37 18.19 4.89
N LYS A 397 -6.69 17.26 5.52
CA LYS A 397 -5.45 16.70 5.00
C LYS A 397 -5.77 15.66 3.96
N VAL A 398 -5.47 15.94 2.70
CA VAL A 398 -5.72 15.05 1.58
C VAL A 398 -4.42 14.56 0.98
N GLY A 399 -4.38 13.29 0.62
CA GLY A 399 -3.26 12.71 -0.12
C GLY A 399 -3.53 12.80 -1.62
N GLN A 400 -2.56 13.27 -2.40
CA GLN A 400 -2.68 13.24 -3.84
C GLN A 400 -2.45 11.82 -4.38
N TRP A 401 -3.51 11.22 -4.90
CA TRP A 401 -3.52 9.80 -5.26
C TRP A 401 -3.06 9.47 -6.67
N SER A 402 -2.68 10.46 -7.48
CA SER A 402 -2.16 10.15 -8.81
C SER A 402 -0.97 9.19 -8.73
N THR A 403 -0.29 9.11 -7.58
CA THR A 403 0.87 8.25 -7.40
C THR A 403 1.19 7.72 -5.99
N GLY A 404 0.87 8.37 -4.86
CA GLY A 404 1.22 7.83 -3.53
C GLY A 404 1.17 8.85 -2.39
N ILE A 405 1.39 8.42 -1.13
CA ILE A 405 1.29 9.28 0.08
C ILE A 405 2.59 10.08 0.31
N ASP A 406 3.07 10.84 -0.69
CA ASP A 406 4.27 11.69 -0.55
C ASP A 406 3.96 13.17 -0.33
N SER A 407 2.78 13.62 -0.77
CA SER A 407 2.27 14.96 -0.45
C SER A 407 0.95 14.81 0.26
N ILE A 408 0.93 15.30 1.51
CA ILE A 408 -0.31 15.54 2.23
C ILE A 408 -0.49 17.05 2.26
N GLU A 409 -1.55 17.51 1.61
CA GLU A 409 -1.86 18.93 1.49
C GLU A 409 -3.05 19.27 2.38
N ASP A 410 -3.01 20.48 2.95
CA ASP A 410 -4.15 21.07 3.63
C ASP A 410 -5.05 21.72 2.58
N VAL A 411 -6.26 21.18 2.43
CA VAL A 411 -7.26 21.68 1.49
C VAL A 411 -8.52 22.05 2.26
N GLU A 412 -9.08 23.21 1.97
CA GLU A 412 -10.33 23.66 2.61
C GLU A 412 -11.42 22.60 2.43
N TYR A 413 -12.15 22.29 3.50
CA TYR A 413 -13.16 21.22 3.52
C TYR A 413 -14.15 21.30 2.36
N HIS A 414 -14.67 22.50 2.10
CA HIS A 414 -15.67 22.75 1.07
C HIS A 414 -15.12 22.70 -0.37
N LYS A 415 -13.80 22.49 -0.56
CA LYS A 415 -13.20 22.22 -1.88
C LYS A 415 -13.14 20.73 -2.19
N VAL A 416 -13.25 19.86 -1.19
CA VAL A 416 -13.11 18.40 -1.33
C VAL A 416 -14.36 17.63 -0.90
N LEU A 417 -15.19 18.21 -0.04
CA LEU A 417 -16.42 17.61 0.46
C LEU A 417 -17.57 18.62 0.43
N ALA A 418 -18.76 18.15 0.06
CA ALA A 418 -20.02 18.87 0.16
C ALA A 418 -20.87 18.22 1.26
N GLY A 419 -21.56 19.06 2.04
CA GLY A 419 -22.43 18.62 3.14
C GLY A 419 -21.79 18.77 4.52
N ASP A 420 -22.60 18.58 5.55
CA ASP A 420 -22.27 18.88 6.95
C ASP A 420 -22.43 17.64 7.86
N ALA A 421 -22.25 16.44 7.27
CA ALA A 421 -22.45 15.19 8.00
C ALA A 421 -21.30 14.84 8.97
N LEU A 422 -20.14 15.48 8.82
CA LEU A 422 -18.96 15.19 9.62
C LEU A 422 -18.85 16.13 10.82
N GLU A 423 -18.55 15.56 11.97
CA GLU A 423 -18.28 16.28 13.22
C GLU A 423 -16.97 15.78 13.82
N LEU A 424 -16.10 16.70 14.23
CA LEU A 424 -14.86 16.38 14.92
C LEU A 424 -14.96 16.84 16.38
N ASP A 425 -15.15 15.88 17.28
CA ASP A 425 -15.11 16.11 18.71
C ASP A 425 -13.66 16.11 19.20
N VAL A 426 -13.18 17.30 19.55
CA VAL A 426 -11.85 17.56 20.11
C VAL A 426 -11.90 17.88 21.61
N SER A 427 -13.02 17.62 22.29
CA SER A 427 -13.18 17.93 23.71
C SER A 427 -12.18 17.20 24.62
N GLN A 428 -11.65 16.06 24.18
CA GLN A 428 -10.65 15.26 24.88
C GLN A 428 -9.24 15.33 24.24
N ILE A 429 -8.98 16.29 23.35
CA ILE A 429 -7.71 16.38 22.63
C ILE A 429 -6.51 16.55 23.58
N SER A 430 -6.69 17.26 24.69
CA SER A 430 -5.68 17.43 25.75
C SER A 430 -5.35 16.14 26.50
N LYS A 431 -6.21 15.13 26.42
CA LYS A 431 -5.97 13.77 26.93
C LYS A 431 -5.52 12.79 25.83
N GLY A 432 -5.29 13.30 24.63
CA GLY A 432 -4.84 12.50 23.49
C GLY A 432 -5.95 11.71 22.83
N GLU A 433 -7.18 12.22 22.85
CA GLU A 433 -8.31 11.58 22.20
C GLU A 433 -9.08 12.57 21.33
N VAL A 434 -9.27 12.19 20.06
CA VAL A 434 -10.11 12.92 19.10
C VAL A 434 -11.09 11.95 18.49
N LYS A 435 -12.35 12.36 18.33
CA LYS A 435 -13.40 11.52 17.75
C LYS A 435 -14.02 12.16 16.52
N LEU A 436 -13.86 11.50 15.38
CA LEU A 436 -14.54 11.86 14.14
C LEU A 436 -15.85 11.09 14.04
N ILE A 437 -16.96 11.79 13.83
CA ILE A 437 -18.32 11.24 13.78
C ILE A 437 -18.90 11.52 12.40
N TYR A 438 -19.47 10.49 11.76
CA TYR A 438 -20.24 10.64 10.54
C TYR A 438 -21.72 10.45 10.87
N ASN A 439 -22.50 11.53 10.82
CA ASN A 439 -23.92 11.55 11.12
C ASN A 439 -24.76 10.87 10.01
N SER A 440 -25.63 9.93 10.39
CA SER A 440 -26.42 9.11 9.44
C SER A 440 -27.57 9.84 8.73
N GLY A 441 -27.98 11.01 9.24
CA GLY A 441 -29.11 11.77 8.72
C GLY A 441 -28.74 13.02 7.93
N ARG A 442 -27.46 13.16 7.54
CA ARG A 442 -26.95 14.33 6.81
C ARG A 442 -26.19 13.88 5.57
N PRO A 443 -26.33 14.59 4.44
CA PRO A 443 -25.66 14.21 3.21
C PRO A 443 -24.15 14.53 3.31
N LEU A 444 -23.35 13.66 2.70
CA LEU A 444 -21.94 13.90 2.42
C LEU A 444 -21.64 13.45 0.99
N SER A 445 -21.08 14.34 0.20
CA SER A 445 -20.69 14.07 -1.18
C SER A 445 -19.27 14.57 -1.45
N LEU A 446 -18.61 13.98 -2.45
CA LEU A 446 -17.25 14.30 -2.82
C LEU A 446 -17.20 15.41 -3.88
N ILE A 447 -16.39 16.43 -3.63
CA ILE A 447 -16.08 17.47 -4.61
C ILE A 447 -14.71 17.11 -5.22
N GLY A 448 -14.73 16.48 -6.40
CA GLY A 448 -13.54 16.00 -7.08
C GLY A 448 -13.29 14.49 -6.91
N ASN A 449 -12.06 14.04 -7.14
CA ASN A 449 -11.71 12.62 -7.24
C ASN A 449 -10.89 12.09 -6.04
N ILE A 450 -10.88 12.80 -4.90
CA ILE A 450 -10.03 12.44 -3.74
C ILE A 450 -10.89 11.95 -2.57
N ASN A 451 -10.90 10.64 -2.30
CA ASN A 451 -11.67 10.05 -1.20
C ASN A 451 -10.83 9.53 -0.01
N SER A 452 -9.57 9.97 0.15
CA SER A 452 -8.72 9.65 1.32
C SER A 452 -8.36 10.93 2.06
N PHE A 453 -8.63 10.90 3.34
CA PHE A 453 -8.42 12.00 4.26
C PHE A 453 -7.55 11.51 5.41
N PHE A 454 -6.61 12.32 5.87
CA PHE A 454 -5.58 11.91 6.81
C PHE A 454 -5.69 12.65 8.14
N PHE A 455 -5.45 11.93 9.23
CA PHE A 455 -5.01 12.53 10.49
C PHE A 455 -3.55 12.13 10.69
N ILE A 456 -2.75 13.09 11.11
CA ILE A 456 -1.32 12.94 11.31
C ILE A 456 -1.01 13.24 12.76
N TRP A 457 -0.33 12.30 13.40
CA TRP A 457 0.37 12.55 14.65
C TRP A 457 1.87 12.57 14.38
N ASN A 458 2.53 13.66 14.76
CA ASN A 458 3.96 13.88 14.58
C ASN A 458 4.67 13.81 15.92
N PHE A 459 5.78 13.09 15.96
CA PHE A 459 6.77 13.15 17.02
C PHE A 459 8.10 13.57 16.42
N VAL A 460 8.57 14.75 16.78
CA VAL A 460 9.81 15.33 16.29
C VAL A 460 10.78 15.45 17.46
N PRO A 461 11.77 14.56 17.58
CA PRO A 461 12.77 14.67 18.63
C PRO A 461 13.69 15.88 18.40
N SER A 462 14.23 16.40 19.49
CA SER A 462 15.28 17.42 19.46
C SER A 462 16.49 16.88 18.71
N PRO A 463 17.19 17.71 17.92
CA PRO A 463 18.40 17.31 17.19
C PRO A 463 19.47 16.63 18.08
N MET A 464 19.45 16.89 19.39
CA MET A 464 20.41 16.32 20.34
C MET A 464 20.17 14.83 20.67
N LEU A 465 18.97 14.30 20.43
CA LEU A 465 18.61 12.94 20.86
C LEU A 465 18.99 11.83 19.88
N ASN A 466 19.47 12.15 18.66
CA ASN A 466 19.75 11.18 17.60
C ASN A 466 18.61 10.16 17.38
N LEU A 467 17.35 10.59 17.59
CA LEU A 467 16.16 9.79 17.32
C LEU A 467 15.57 10.23 15.98
N ALA A 468 15.03 9.28 15.22
CA ALA A 468 14.26 9.60 14.03
C ALA A 468 12.91 10.20 14.42
N ALA A 469 12.42 11.15 13.61
CA ALA A 469 11.04 11.60 13.70
C ALA A 469 10.09 10.43 13.40
N ILE A 470 8.90 10.47 14.00
CA ILE A 470 7.85 9.48 13.79
C ILE A 470 6.61 10.20 13.29
N HIS A 471 6.12 9.76 12.14
CA HIS A 471 4.87 10.24 11.55
C HIS A 471 3.85 9.09 11.54
N ALA A 472 2.80 9.21 12.34
CA ALA A 472 1.72 8.25 12.41
C ALA A 472 0.52 8.74 11.59
N LEU A 473 0.28 8.09 10.46
CA LEU A 473 -0.81 8.41 9.53
C LEU A 473 -2.05 7.56 9.82
N VAL A 474 -3.20 8.22 9.93
CA VAL A 474 -4.52 7.61 10.02
C VAL A 474 -5.32 7.99 8.78
N ASN A 475 -5.51 7.04 7.87
CA ASN A 475 -6.32 7.24 6.68
C ASN A 475 -7.80 7.00 6.99
N VAL A 476 -8.66 7.90 6.54
CA VAL A 476 -10.11 7.85 6.64
C VAL A 476 -10.71 7.99 5.25
N VAL A 477 -11.54 7.01 4.88
CA VAL A 477 -12.32 7.02 3.64
C VAL A 477 -13.79 7.15 4.01
N PHE A 478 -14.50 8.08 3.38
CA PHE A 478 -15.94 8.25 3.62
C PHE A 478 -16.76 7.52 2.55
N VAL A 479 -17.86 6.90 2.99
CA VAL A 479 -18.88 6.40 2.07
C VAL A 479 -19.88 7.51 1.81
N MET A 480 -19.86 8.03 0.59
CA MET A 480 -20.73 9.13 0.19
C MET A 480 -22.20 8.67 0.19
N THR A 481 -23.09 9.59 0.57
CA THR A 481 -24.53 9.42 0.45
C THR A 481 -24.98 10.21 -0.77
N GLU A 482 -25.40 9.51 -1.82
CA GLU A 482 -26.07 10.16 -2.95
C GLU A 482 -27.45 10.65 -2.49
N ASP A 483 -27.79 11.89 -2.85
CA ASP A 483 -29.19 12.35 -2.91
C ASP A 483 -29.77 12.01 -4.29
#